data_AF-A0A3E0H9E6-F1
#
_entry.id   AF-A0A3E0H9E6-F1
#
_cell.length_a   1.000
_cell.length_b   1.000
_cell.length_c   1.000
_cell.angle_alpha   90.00
_cell.angle_beta   90.00
_cell.angle_gamma   90.00
#
_symmetry.space_group_name_H-M   'P 1'
#
loop_
_entity.id
_entity.type
_entity.pdbx_description
1 polymer ?
#
loop_
_entity_poly.entity_id
_entity_poly.type
_entity_poly.pdbx_seq_one_letter_code
_entity_poly.pdbx_strand_id
1 'polypeptide(L)'
;MSPYQLGRRYERLLFFSGPLTLVAIFVLLIAFTSTTQNERVIAKCLDLAVSTLKTNDALLTSTWVEYQAEKNKSKYYVNAYKYELSKVWIPISIHSGCYTDIDKFLEQGADTNPRDLATSLSKKAVDLKNTPLQFYGIEIPDKADIGVFSTRIKIKFDSLAIALQISLAPILVIWLGSLYSTRFRESLLIGKASHIYFMFPHLVNLYPAIDIPSLRKRSLIAYWFPPAMIICIIYTLIRLLLISFIVGPVVVCYLLSLYLLPISSIGWVSFTSGALVILFFFSVLVVECLPWHALKVFPGVISR
;
A
#
# COMPACT_ATOMS: atom_id res chain seq x y z
N MET A 1 4.73 16.49 -33.35
CA MET A 1 5.53 15.45 -32.66
C MET A 1 5.36 14.16 -33.46
N SER A 2 6.45 13.49 -33.85
CA SER A 2 6.35 12.28 -34.68
C SER A 2 5.88 11.07 -33.85
N PRO A 3 5.19 10.08 -34.45
CA PRO A 3 4.78 8.85 -33.75
C PRO A 3 5.95 8.14 -33.06
N TYR A 4 7.12 8.17 -33.72
CA TYR A 4 8.37 7.63 -33.21
C TYR A 4 8.84 8.29 -31.90
N GLN A 5 8.79 9.63 -31.83
CA GLN A 5 9.16 10.36 -30.61
C GLN A 5 8.20 10.06 -29.45
N LEU A 6 6.92 9.87 -29.76
CA LEU A 6 5.89 9.61 -28.76
C LEU A 6 6.02 8.18 -28.19
N GLY A 7 6.18 7.18 -29.05
CA GLY A 7 6.38 5.78 -28.62
C GLY A 7 7.66 5.59 -27.81
N ARG A 8 8.78 6.20 -28.24
CA ARG A 8 10.03 6.19 -27.47
C ARG A 8 9.88 6.87 -26.10
N ARG A 9 9.07 7.93 -26.00
CA ARG A 9 8.79 8.58 -24.71
C ARG A 9 7.99 7.67 -23.79
N TYR A 10 6.97 6.99 -24.31
CA TYR A 10 6.17 6.04 -23.53
C TYR A 10 7.01 4.87 -23.03
N GLU A 11 7.85 4.28 -23.88
CA GLU A 11 8.76 3.21 -23.51
C GLU A 11 9.74 3.62 -22.39
N ARG A 12 10.35 4.81 -22.49
CA ARG A 12 11.21 5.35 -21.42
C ARG A 12 10.46 5.53 -20.09
N LEU A 13 9.20 5.96 -20.15
CA LEU A 13 8.36 6.08 -18.95
C LEU A 13 8.04 4.70 -18.36
N LEU A 14 7.84 3.67 -19.17
CA LEU A 14 7.68 2.29 -18.70
C LEU A 14 8.97 1.76 -18.06
N PHE A 15 10.14 2.03 -18.64
CA PHE A 15 11.43 1.66 -18.03
C PHE A 15 11.65 2.30 -16.65
N PHE A 16 11.08 3.48 -16.41
CA PHE A 16 11.12 4.14 -15.11
C PHE A 16 10.34 3.39 -14.02
N SER A 17 9.48 2.41 -14.37
CA SER A 17 8.80 1.56 -13.39
C SER A 17 9.79 0.69 -12.60
N GLY A 18 10.90 0.26 -13.20
CA GLY A 18 11.89 -0.61 -12.54
C GLY A 18 12.47 0.02 -11.27
N PRO A 19 13.15 1.19 -11.39
CA PRO A 19 13.67 1.91 -10.21
C PRO A 19 12.58 2.26 -9.19
N LEU A 20 11.40 2.68 -9.65
CA LEU A 20 10.27 2.97 -8.75
C LEU A 20 9.79 1.72 -8.00
N THR A 21 9.81 0.55 -8.66
CA THR A 21 9.44 -0.74 -8.04
C THR A 21 10.43 -1.06 -6.93
N LEU A 22 11.73 -0.90 -7.16
CA LEU A 22 12.75 -1.15 -6.16
C LEU A 22 12.57 -0.27 -4.91
N VAL A 23 12.30 1.03 -5.12
CA VAL A 23 12.02 1.97 -4.02
C VAL A 23 10.74 1.56 -3.29
N ALA A 24 9.66 1.21 -4.01
CA ALA A 24 8.40 0.79 -3.42
C ALA A 24 8.53 -0.53 -2.63
N ILE A 25 9.29 -1.50 -3.13
CA ILE A 25 9.60 -2.76 -2.44
C ILE A 25 10.39 -2.48 -1.17
N PHE A 26 11.38 -1.59 -1.22
CA PHE A 26 12.17 -1.23 -0.04
C PHE A 26 11.30 -0.61 1.06
N VAL A 27 10.42 0.33 0.69
CA VAL A 27 9.46 0.92 1.64
C VAL A 27 8.49 -0.14 2.17
N LEU A 28 8.00 -1.03 1.32
CA LEU A 28 7.13 -2.14 1.74
C LEU A 28 7.83 -3.08 2.72
N LEU A 29 9.09 -3.41 2.49
CA LEU A 29 9.87 -4.29 3.37
C LEU A 29 10.06 -3.65 4.75
N ILE A 30 10.35 -2.34 4.80
CA ILE A 30 10.43 -1.62 6.08
C ILE A 30 9.06 -1.59 6.78
N ALA A 31 7.98 -1.30 6.04
CA ALA A 31 6.63 -1.31 6.60
C ALA A 31 6.24 -2.70 7.14
N PHE A 32 6.57 -3.76 6.41
CA PHE A 32 6.29 -5.14 6.80
C PHE A 32 7.10 -5.55 8.03
N THR A 33 8.40 -5.27 8.05
CA THR A 33 9.27 -5.58 9.20
C THR A 33 8.85 -4.81 10.46
N SER A 34 8.47 -3.53 10.31
CA SER A 34 7.97 -2.69 11.42
C SER A 34 6.61 -3.16 11.98
N THR A 35 5.82 -3.90 11.21
CA THR A 35 4.47 -4.34 11.60
C THR A 35 4.36 -5.81 12.01
N THR A 36 5.26 -6.66 11.55
CA THR A 36 5.21 -8.12 11.80
C THR A 36 6.07 -8.58 12.97
N GLN A 37 6.97 -7.73 13.48
CA GLN A 37 7.75 -8.08 14.65
C GLN A 37 6.90 -8.09 15.91
N ASN A 38 6.95 -9.21 16.62
CA ASN A 38 6.18 -9.44 17.84
C ASN A 38 6.40 -8.31 18.87
N GLU A 39 7.64 -7.86 19.05
CA GLU A 39 7.98 -6.78 19.98
C GLU A 39 7.32 -5.43 19.59
N ARG A 40 7.21 -5.13 18.29
CA ARG A 40 6.56 -3.93 17.78
C ARG A 40 5.04 -4.02 17.88
N VAL A 41 4.48 -5.20 17.64
CA VAL A 41 3.05 -5.47 17.84
C VAL A 41 2.70 -5.28 19.31
N ILE A 42 3.47 -5.89 20.23
CA ILE A 42 3.29 -5.72 21.68
C ILE A 42 3.44 -4.25 22.07
N ALA A 43 4.44 -3.53 21.55
CA ALA A 43 4.61 -2.10 21.85
C ALA A 43 3.41 -1.25 21.40
N LYS A 44 2.84 -1.50 20.21
CA LYS A 44 1.63 -0.82 19.72
C LYS A 44 0.41 -1.14 20.58
N CYS A 45 0.25 -2.40 20.95
CA CYS A 45 -0.83 -2.83 21.84
C CYS A 45 -0.68 -2.17 23.23
N LEU A 46 0.55 -2.02 23.74
CA LEU A 46 0.84 -1.33 25.00
C LEU A 46 0.57 0.18 24.93
N ASP A 47 0.94 0.85 23.84
CA ASP A 47 0.60 2.27 23.65
C ASP A 47 -0.92 2.49 23.67
N LEU A 48 -1.66 1.59 23.01
CA LEU A 48 -3.12 1.63 22.98
C LEU A 48 -3.68 1.44 24.39
N ALA A 49 -3.19 0.44 25.13
CA ALA A 49 -3.57 0.24 26.53
C ALA A 49 -3.30 1.49 27.40
N VAL A 50 -2.14 2.13 27.24
CA VAL A 50 -1.79 3.38 27.93
C VAL A 50 -2.77 4.50 27.56
N SER A 51 -3.16 4.62 26.29
CA SER A 51 -4.12 5.63 25.85
C SER A 51 -5.51 5.42 26.46
N THR A 52 -5.96 4.18 26.59
CA THR A 52 -7.25 3.84 27.19
C THR A 52 -7.24 4.05 28.70
N LEU A 53 -6.15 3.70 29.38
CA LEU A 53 -5.94 3.98 30.79
C LEU A 53 -5.97 5.49 31.07
N LYS A 54 -5.29 6.30 30.26
CA LYS A 54 -5.30 7.77 30.38
C LYS A 54 -6.69 8.37 30.16
N THR A 55 -7.45 7.82 29.21
CA THR A 55 -8.82 8.28 28.92
C THR A 55 -9.77 8.04 30.09
N ASN A 56 -9.52 6.97 30.87
CA ASN A 56 -10.35 6.56 32.00
C ASN A 56 -9.68 6.78 33.37
N ASP A 57 -8.68 7.67 33.46
CA ASP A 57 -7.87 7.88 34.67
C ASP A 57 -8.74 8.20 35.90
N ALA A 58 -9.78 9.01 35.74
CA ALA A 58 -10.66 9.42 36.83
C ALA A 58 -11.43 8.22 37.44
N LEU A 59 -12.01 7.37 36.60
CA LEU A 59 -12.78 6.18 37.02
C LEU A 59 -11.87 5.12 37.64
N LEU A 60 -10.69 4.91 37.06
CA LEU A 60 -9.71 3.95 37.59
C LEU A 60 -9.08 4.44 38.89
N THR A 61 -8.89 5.74 39.05
CA THR A 61 -8.35 6.32 40.29
C THR A 61 -9.36 6.22 41.44
N SER A 62 -10.65 6.48 41.19
CA SER A 62 -11.68 6.36 42.24
C SER A 62 -11.82 4.91 42.73
N THR A 63 -11.91 3.96 41.79
CA THR A 63 -12.00 2.52 42.09
C THR A 63 -10.74 1.97 42.75
N TRP A 64 -9.56 2.51 42.43
CA TRP A 64 -8.31 2.18 43.12
C TRP A 64 -8.29 2.64 44.58
N VAL A 65 -8.77 3.87 44.85
CA VAL A 65 -8.85 4.42 46.21
C VAL A 65 -9.85 3.63 47.07
N GLU A 66 -11.00 3.28 46.51
CA GLU A 66 -12.00 2.41 47.15
C GLU A 66 -11.41 1.03 47.46
N TYR A 67 -10.72 0.41 46.48
CA TYR A 67 -10.03 -0.87 46.66
C TYR A 67 -8.98 -0.81 47.79
N GLN A 68 -8.13 0.22 47.82
CA GLN A 68 -7.13 0.39 48.88
C GLN A 68 -7.78 0.55 50.27
N ALA A 69 -8.87 1.30 50.36
CA ALA A 69 -9.60 1.50 51.61
C ALA A 69 -10.24 0.19 52.13
N GLU A 70 -10.69 -0.69 51.24
CA GLU A 70 -11.39 -1.93 51.60
C GLU A 70 -10.46 -3.13 51.77
N LYS A 71 -9.35 -3.19 51.02
CA LYS A 71 -8.27 -4.18 51.20
C LYS A 71 -7.69 -4.14 52.61
N ASN A 72 -7.57 -2.95 53.18
CA ASN A 72 -7.10 -2.76 54.56
C ASN A 72 -8.12 -3.23 55.62
N LYS A 73 -9.40 -3.39 55.26
CA LYS A 73 -10.48 -3.76 56.19
C LYS A 73 -10.79 -5.26 56.18
N SER A 74 -10.55 -5.98 55.09
CA SER A 74 -10.83 -7.42 55.04
C SER A 74 -9.89 -8.20 54.12
N LYS A 75 -9.54 -9.42 54.55
CA LYS A 75 -8.64 -10.34 53.83
C LYS A 75 -9.29 -11.04 52.63
N TYR A 76 -10.62 -11.00 52.53
CA TYR A 76 -11.41 -11.73 51.52
C TYR A 76 -12.06 -10.80 50.48
N TYR A 77 -11.61 -9.55 50.39
CA TYR A 77 -12.20 -8.59 49.47
C TYR A 77 -11.87 -8.95 48.01
N VAL A 78 -12.91 -9.04 47.18
CA VAL A 78 -12.78 -9.28 45.74
C VAL A 78 -12.18 -8.03 45.09
N ASN A 79 -11.15 -8.21 44.26
CA ASN A 79 -10.45 -7.09 43.62
C ASN A 79 -11.34 -6.38 42.57
N ALA A 80 -12.22 -5.48 43.04
CA ALA A 80 -13.12 -4.68 42.22
C ALA A 80 -12.34 -3.79 41.22
N TYR A 81 -11.15 -3.33 41.62
CA TYR A 81 -10.23 -2.63 40.74
C TYR A 81 -9.81 -3.50 39.55
N LYS A 82 -9.37 -4.75 39.76
CA LYS A 82 -9.01 -5.68 38.66
C LYS A 82 -10.17 -5.90 37.69
N TYR A 83 -11.40 -5.93 38.18
CA TYR A 83 -12.58 -6.09 37.34
C TYR A 83 -12.85 -4.86 36.46
N GLU A 84 -12.85 -3.66 37.02
CA GLU A 84 -13.03 -2.42 36.25
C GLU A 84 -11.86 -2.17 35.29
N LEU A 85 -10.64 -2.48 35.75
CA LEU A 85 -9.44 -2.50 34.95
C LEU A 85 -9.62 -3.40 33.72
N SER A 86 -10.11 -4.64 33.88
CA SER A 86 -10.36 -5.57 32.75
C SER A 86 -11.41 -5.08 31.75
N LYS A 87 -12.42 -4.30 32.19
CA LYS A 87 -13.43 -3.71 31.29
C LYS A 87 -12.88 -2.53 30.49
N VAL A 88 -12.05 -1.73 31.15
CA VAL A 88 -11.52 -0.48 30.59
C VAL A 88 -10.29 -0.74 29.71
N TRP A 89 -9.48 -1.74 30.03
CA TRP A 89 -8.19 -1.99 29.38
C TRP A 89 -8.31 -2.28 27.89
N ILE A 90 -9.44 -2.87 27.42
CA ILE A 90 -9.62 -3.30 26.03
C ILE A 90 -11.09 -3.16 25.59
N PRO A 91 -11.45 -2.19 24.72
CA PRO A 91 -12.72 -2.24 24.02
C PRO A 91 -12.71 -3.46 23.10
N ILE A 92 -13.66 -4.39 23.32
CA ILE A 92 -13.88 -5.64 22.58
C ILE A 92 -13.92 -5.44 21.05
N SER A 93 -14.17 -4.22 20.58
CA SER A 93 -14.40 -3.89 19.18
C SER A 93 -13.16 -3.68 18.32
N ILE A 94 -11.94 -3.54 18.86
CA ILE A 94 -10.82 -3.04 18.05
C ILE A 94 -9.78 -4.11 17.70
N HIS A 95 -9.03 -4.78 18.60
CA HIS A 95 -7.95 -5.71 18.17
C HIS A 95 -7.89 -6.99 19.04
N SER A 96 -8.58 -8.06 18.63
CA SER A 96 -8.68 -9.34 19.36
C SER A 96 -7.35 -10.06 19.62
N GLY A 97 -6.29 -9.76 18.85
CA GLY A 97 -4.95 -10.32 19.05
C GLY A 97 -4.14 -9.66 20.17
N CYS A 98 -4.40 -8.38 20.49
CA CYS A 98 -3.63 -7.67 21.53
C CYS A 98 -3.98 -8.16 22.95
N TYR A 99 -5.15 -8.79 23.13
CA TYR A 99 -5.62 -9.24 24.44
C TYR A 99 -4.70 -10.31 25.01
N THR A 100 -4.39 -11.35 24.24
CA THR A 100 -3.57 -12.48 24.68
C THR A 100 -2.14 -12.09 25.02
N ASP A 101 -1.61 -11.09 24.32
CA ASP A 101 -0.22 -10.65 24.50
C ASP A 101 -0.05 -9.71 25.70
N ILE A 102 -1.13 -9.05 26.12
CA ILE A 102 -1.11 -8.05 27.21
C ILE A 102 -1.73 -8.56 28.51
N ASP A 103 -2.51 -9.65 28.48
CA ASP A 103 -3.18 -10.22 29.66
C ASP A 103 -2.21 -10.44 30.85
N LYS A 104 -0.98 -10.89 30.55
CA LYS A 104 0.09 -11.07 31.55
C LYS A 104 0.47 -9.78 32.27
N PHE A 105 0.39 -8.63 31.60
CA PHE A 105 0.65 -7.32 32.20
C PHE A 105 -0.55 -6.80 33.00
N LEU A 106 -1.76 -7.26 32.70
CA LEU A 106 -2.97 -6.95 33.47
C LEU A 106 -2.93 -7.62 34.85
N GLU A 107 -2.46 -8.86 34.91
CA GLU A 107 -2.24 -9.56 36.19
C GLU A 107 -1.17 -8.89 37.05
N GLN A 108 -0.09 -8.40 36.42
CA GLN A 108 0.96 -7.64 37.12
C GLN A 108 0.49 -6.24 37.57
N GLY A 109 -0.47 -5.65 36.85
CA GLY A 109 -1.00 -4.31 37.10
C GLY A 109 -2.12 -4.23 38.14
N ALA A 110 -2.70 -5.37 38.54
CA ALA A 110 -3.88 -5.42 39.41
C ALA A 110 -3.67 -4.90 40.85
N ASP A 111 -2.41 -4.73 41.26
CA ASP A 111 -1.99 -4.20 42.57
C ASP A 111 -1.18 -2.89 42.46
N THR A 112 -1.17 -2.22 41.30
CA THR A 112 -0.46 -0.96 41.11
C THR A 112 -1.41 0.21 40.88
N ASN A 113 -0.97 1.41 41.28
CA ASN A 113 -1.72 2.64 41.00
C ASN A 113 -1.87 2.80 39.47
N PRO A 114 -3.06 3.16 38.95
CA PRO A 114 -3.30 3.36 37.52
C PRO A 114 -2.28 4.26 36.82
N ARG A 115 -1.77 5.30 37.49
CA ARG A 115 -0.75 6.22 36.94
C ARG A 115 0.63 5.59 36.85
N ASP A 116 1.02 4.84 37.88
CA ASP A 116 2.30 4.12 37.90
C ASP A 116 2.30 2.96 36.91
N LEU A 117 1.14 2.31 36.77
CA LEU A 117 0.89 1.30 35.76
C LEU A 117 1.03 1.90 34.36
N ALA A 118 0.34 3.00 34.05
CA ALA A 118 0.43 3.66 32.74
C ALA A 118 1.87 4.11 32.40
N THR A 119 2.63 4.62 33.38
CA THR A 119 4.04 5.00 33.15
C THR A 119 4.96 3.79 32.97
N SER A 120 4.74 2.69 33.70
CA SER A 120 5.51 1.45 33.53
C SER A 120 5.28 0.80 32.16
N LEU A 121 4.03 0.77 31.69
CA LEU A 121 3.66 0.26 30.36
C LEU A 121 4.20 1.17 29.25
N SER A 122 4.15 2.49 29.45
CA SER A 122 4.76 3.45 28.55
C SER A 122 6.28 3.25 28.42
N LYS A 123 6.99 2.99 29.52
CA LYS A 123 8.43 2.67 29.48
C LYS A 123 8.71 1.37 28.74
N LYS A 124 7.98 0.29 29.07
CA LYS A 124 8.10 -0.99 28.37
C LYS A 124 7.82 -0.87 26.87
N ALA A 125 6.81 -0.08 26.47
CA ALA A 125 6.52 0.18 25.06
C ALA A 125 7.67 0.92 24.36
N VAL A 126 8.33 1.86 25.04
CA VAL A 126 9.53 2.55 24.52
C VAL A 126 10.71 1.58 24.40
N ASP A 127 10.93 0.72 25.39
CA ASP A 127 12.03 -0.26 25.38
C ASP A 127 11.85 -1.27 24.25
N LEU A 128 10.63 -1.80 24.06
CA LEU A 128 10.27 -2.69 22.95
C LEU A 128 10.28 -2.00 21.57
N LYS A 129 10.25 -0.67 21.52
CA LYS A 129 10.47 0.11 20.29
C LYS A 129 11.94 0.43 20.03
N ASN A 130 12.82 0.17 20.99
CA ASN A 130 14.25 0.39 20.85
C ASN A 130 15.01 -0.91 20.58
N THR A 131 14.33 -2.06 20.62
CA THR A 131 14.91 -3.33 20.18
C THR A 131 15.16 -3.31 18.67
N PRO A 132 16.32 -3.83 18.22
CA PRO A 132 16.71 -3.81 16.83
C PRO A 132 15.78 -4.70 16.00
N LEU A 133 15.49 -4.28 14.77
CA LEU A 133 14.63 -5.03 13.87
C LEU A 133 15.34 -6.34 13.47
N GLN A 134 14.79 -7.50 13.84
CA GLN A 134 15.25 -8.81 13.37
C GLN A 134 14.30 -9.44 12.33
N PHE A 135 14.85 -9.97 11.23
CA PHE A 135 14.10 -10.75 10.24
C PHE A 135 14.84 -12.06 9.95
N TYR A 136 14.27 -13.21 10.32
CA TYR A 136 14.89 -14.54 10.18
C TYR A 136 16.34 -14.61 10.70
N GLY A 137 16.64 -13.95 11.84
CA GLY A 137 17.98 -13.94 12.45
C GLY A 137 18.96 -12.94 11.84
N ILE A 138 18.55 -12.15 10.85
CA ILE A 138 19.32 -11.03 10.31
C ILE A 138 18.88 -9.75 11.02
N GLU A 139 19.82 -9.08 11.69
CA GLU A 139 19.61 -7.77 12.28
C GLU A 139 19.63 -6.70 11.19
N ILE A 140 18.50 -6.04 11.00
CA ILE A 140 18.40 -4.84 10.19
C ILE A 140 18.84 -3.69 11.10
N PRO A 141 19.85 -2.89 10.70
CA PRO A 141 20.27 -1.76 11.51
C PRO A 141 19.07 -0.84 11.74
N ASP A 142 18.90 -0.33 12.97
CA ASP A 142 17.74 0.49 13.32
C ASP A 142 17.89 1.96 12.83
N LYS A 143 19.12 2.33 12.44
CA LYS A 143 19.49 3.65 11.96
C LYS A 143 20.30 3.55 10.67
N ALA A 144 19.91 4.32 9.67
CA ALA A 144 20.73 4.54 8.47
C ALA A 144 21.63 5.76 8.70
N ASP A 145 22.93 5.60 8.45
CA ASP A 145 23.88 6.72 8.36
C ASP A 145 23.79 7.31 6.96
N ILE A 146 23.02 8.39 6.80
CA ILE A 146 22.97 9.12 5.53
C ILE A 146 23.95 10.29 5.62
N GLY A 147 24.95 10.28 4.73
CA GLY A 147 25.88 11.38 4.57
C GLY A 147 25.24 12.49 3.74
N VAL A 148 24.83 13.59 4.37
CA VAL A 148 24.31 14.78 3.69
C VAL A 148 25.26 15.94 4.00
N PHE A 149 25.84 16.56 2.96
CA PHE A 149 26.79 17.68 3.08
C PHE A 149 27.88 17.47 4.14
N SER A 150 28.59 16.34 4.09
CA SER A 150 29.66 15.97 5.04
C SER A 150 29.24 15.73 6.49
N THR A 151 27.94 15.79 6.81
CA THR A 151 27.40 15.42 8.13
C THR A 151 26.75 14.03 8.06
N ARG A 152 27.08 13.17 9.03
CA ARG A 152 26.44 11.85 9.19
C ARG A 152 25.20 12.01 10.04
N ILE A 153 24.03 11.97 9.42
CA ILE A 153 22.76 12.04 10.13
C ILE A 153 22.26 10.60 10.33
N LYS A 154 22.04 10.21 11.58
CA LYS A 154 21.46 8.92 11.97
C LYS A 154 19.94 9.03 11.94
N ILE A 155 19.31 8.52 10.89
CA ILE A 155 17.84 8.55 10.75
C ILE A 155 17.29 7.16 11.04
N LYS A 156 16.23 7.08 11.87
CA LYS A 156 15.51 5.82 12.12
C LYS A 156 14.86 5.33 10.83
N PHE A 157 14.90 4.03 10.56
CA PHE A 157 14.30 3.47 9.33
C PHE A 157 12.80 3.73 9.22
N ASP A 158 12.05 3.74 10.33
CA ASP A 158 10.63 4.11 10.33
C ASP A 158 10.41 5.54 9.80
N SER A 159 11.23 6.50 10.23
CA SER A 159 11.14 7.89 9.77
C SER A 159 11.56 8.03 8.31
N LEU A 160 12.57 7.27 7.89
CA LEU A 160 13.00 7.22 6.49
C LEU A 160 11.90 6.62 5.59
N ALA A 161 11.24 5.55 6.01
CA ALA A 161 10.15 4.92 5.28
C ALA A 161 8.96 5.86 5.15
N ILE A 162 8.57 6.56 6.22
CA ILE A 162 7.51 7.58 6.17
C ILE A 162 7.89 8.71 5.20
N ALA A 163 9.13 9.21 5.26
CA ALA A 163 9.59 10.26 4.35
C ALA A 163 9.57 9.80 2.89
N LEU A 164 10.06 8.59 2.62
CA LEU A 164 10.02 7.97 1.29
C LEU A 164 8.59 7.79 0.81
N GLN A 165 7.69 7.28 1.64
CA GLN A 165 6.28 7.08 1.33
C GLN A 165 5.57 8.40 0.98
N ILE A 166 5.81 9.46 1.75
CA ILE A 166 5.29 10.81 1.44
C ILE A 166 5.85 11.33 0.12
N SER A 167 7.16 11.13 -0.14
CA SER A 167 7.79 11.59 -1.38
C SER A 167 7.39 10.78 -2.61
N LEU A 168 7.05 9.50 -2.43
CA LEU A 168 6.71 8.59 -3.52
C LEU A 168 5.32 8.93 -4.10
N ALA A 169 4.39 9.39 -3.28
CA ALA A 169 3.05 9.80 -3.71
C ALA A 169 3.04 10.79 -4.89
N PRO A 170 3.64 12.01 -4.79
CA PRO A 170 3.65 12.96 -5.90
C PRO A 170 4.45 12.43 -7.10
N ILE A 171 5.53 11.68 -6.88
CA ILE A 171 6.33 11.08 -7.95
C ILE A 171 5.47 10.09 -8.76
N LEU A 172 4.72 9.21 -8.09
CA LEU A 172 3.83 8.24 -8.74
C LEU A 172 2.71 8.93 -9.49
N VAL A 173 2.09 9.97 -8.91
CA VAL A 173 1.03 10.74 -9.57
C VAL A 173 1.56 11.41 -10.84
N ILE A 174 2.72 12.08 -10.78
CA ILE A 174 3.34 12.72 -11.94
C ILE A 174 3.72 11.68 -13.00
N TRP A 175 4.29 10.55 -12.59
CA TRP A 175 4.69 9.47 -13.48
C TRP A 175 3.50 8.80 -14.16
N LEU A 176 2.48 8.38 -13.41
CA LEU A 176 1.26 7.77 -13.96
C LEU A 176 0.48 8.77 -14.83
N GLY A 177 0.39 10.04 -14.41
CA GLY A 177 -0.23 11.09 -15.23
C GLY A 177 0.52 11.33 -16.55
N SER A 178 1.85 11.24 -16.52
CA SER A 178 2.68 11.30 -17.73
C SER A 178 2.50 10.09 -18.63
N LEU A 179 2.38 8.89 -18.06
CA LEU A 179 2.06 7.65 -18.79
C LEU A 179 0.69 7.76 -19.45
N TYR A 180 -0.34 8.14 -18.70
CA TYR A 180 -1.69 8.35 -19.21
C TYR A 180 -1.71 9.33 -20.38
N SER A 181 -1.13 10.52 -20.20
CA SER A 181 -1.13 11.57 -21.22
C SER A 181 -0.38 11.15 -22.49
N THR A 182 0.75 10.46 -22.34
CA THR A 182 1.54 9.98 -23.48
C THR A 182 0.79 8.88 -24.21
N ARG A 183 0.22 7.92 -23.46
CA ARG A 183 -0.51 6.79 -24.03
C ARG A 183 -1.82 7.19 -24.70
N PHE A 184 -2.55 8.14 -24.13
CA PHE A 184 -3.76 8.69 -24.73
C PHE A 184 -3.48 9.37 -26.07
N ARG A 185 -2.40 10.15 -26.15
CA ARG A 185 -1.98 10.75 -27.43
C ARG A 185 -1.57 9.70 -28.45
N GLU A 186 -0.93 8.63 -27.99
CA GLU A 186 -0.52 7.53 -28.85
C GLU A 186 -1.72 6.76 -29.38
N SER A 187 -2.69 6.43 -28.52
CA SER A 187 -3.91 5.71 -28.92
C SER A 187 -4.71 6.48 -29.97
N LEU A 188 -4.77 7.82 -29.86
CA LEU A 188 -5.39 8.68 -30.87
C LEU A 188 -4.65 8.64 -32.23
N LEU A 189 -3.32 8.59 -32.22
CA LEU A 189 -2.53 8.47 -33.45
C LEU A 189 -2.70 7.08 -34.08
N ILE A 190 -2.70 6.03 -33.26
CA ILE A 190 -2.91 4.65 -33.69
C ILE A 190 -4.31 4.48 -34.29
N GLY A 191 -5.34 5.08 -33.67
CA GLY A 191 -6.70 5.07 -34.21
C GLY A 191 -6.75 5.60 -35.65
N LYS A 192 -5.98 6.65 -35.95
CA LYS A 192 -5.89 7.29 -37.28
C LYS A 192 -4.94 6.60 -38.26
N ALA A 193 -4.03 5.74 -37.79
CA ALA A 193 -3.03 5.11 -38.66
C ALA A 193 -3.67 4.06 -39.58
N SER A 194 -3.32 4.07 -40.87
CA SER A 194 -3.81 3.08 -41.85
C SER A 194 -2.99 1.78 -41.85
N HIS A 195 -1.71 1.87 -41.51
CA HIS A 195 -0.77 0.74 -41.58
C HIS A 195 0.04 0.58 -40.30
N ILE A 196 0.42 -0.68 -40.01
CA ILE A 196 1.16 -1.06 -38.81
C ILE A 196 2.55 -0.44 -38.72
N TYR A 197 3.21 -0.20 -39.86
CA TYR A 197 4.57 0.36 -39.91
C TYR A 197 4.66 1.82 -39.43
N PHE A 198 3.53 2.54 -39.37
CA PHE A 198 3.49 3.89 -38.82
C PHE A 198 3.56 3.90 -37.29
N MET A 199 3.36 2.75 -36.64
CA MET A 199 3.45 2.63 -35.19
C MET A 199 4.90 2.42 -34.76
N PHE A 200 5.25 3.00 -33.62
CA PHE A 200 6.52 2.71 -32.98
C PHE A 200 6.50 1.29 -32.40
N PRO A 201 7.45 0.41 -32.76
CA PRO A 201 7.47 -0.96 -32.27
C PRO A 201 8.01 -0.97 -30.83
N HIS A 202 7.12 -1.13 -29.85
CA HIS A 202 7.49 -1.40 -28.47
C HIS A 202 6.58 -2.46 -27.85
N LEU A 203 7.00 -3.00 -26.71
CA LEU A 203 6.41 -4.18 -26.05
C LEU A 203 4.89 -4.11 -25.82
N VAL A 204 4.33 -2.92 -25.62
CA VAL A 204 2.88 -2.71 -25.39
C VAL A 204 2.07 -2.53 -26.70
N ASN A 205 2.69 -2.23 -27.84
CA ASN A 205 1.99 -1.98 -29.11
C ASN A 205 1.76 -3.29 -29.87
N LEU A 206 0.89 -4.13 -29.32
CA LEU A 206 0.46 -5.38 -29.93
C LEU A 206 -0.90 -5.19 -30.57
N TYR A 207 -0.97 -5.35 -31.89
CA TYR A 207 -2.21 -5.22 -32.67
C TYR A 207 -2.37 -6.37 -33.64
N PRO A 208 -3.61 -6.80 -33.93
CA PRO A 208 -3.86 -7.77 -34.98
C PRO A 208 -3.60 -7.12 -36.34
N ALA A 209 -2.76 -7.78 -37.15
CA ALA A 209 -2.55 -7.48 -38.56
C ALA A 209 -3.13 -8.63 -39.41
N ILE A 210 -4.44 -8.61 -39.61
CA ILE A 210 -5.19 -9.72 -40.21
C ILE A 210 -6.23 -9.16 -41.17
N ASP A 211 -6.28 -9.72 -42.38
CA ASP A 211 -7.40 -9.50 -43.29
C ASP A 211 -8.58 -10.35 -42.86
N ILE A 212 -9.60 -9.70 -42.29
CA ILE A 212 -10.79 -10.38 -41.82
C ILE A 212 -11.67 -10.68 -43.05
N PRO A 213 -11.87 -11.97 -43.41
CA PRO A 213 -12.73 -12.30 -44.54
C PRO A 213 -14.17 -11.88 -44.23
N SER A 214 -14.85 -11.28 -45.21
CA SER A 214 -16.27 -10.98 -45.09
C SER A 214 -17.04 -12.29 -44.87
N LEU A 215 -17.77 -12.40 -43.75
CA LEU A 215 -18.57 -13.57 -43.41
C LEU A 215 -19.60 -13.87 -44.52
N ARG A 216 -19.37 -14.94 -45.29
CA ARG A 216 -20.23 -15.34 -46.43
C ARG A 216 -21.53 -16.05 -45.99
N LYS A 217 -21.61 -16.57 -44.76
CA LYS A 217 -22.80 -17.24 -44.22
C LYS A 217 -23.16 -16.75 -42.81
N ARG A 218 -24.45 -16.48 -42.59
CA ARG A 218 -25.08 -16.12 -41.30
C ARG A 218 -25.07 -17.32 -40.34
N SER A 219 -23.99 -17.52 -39.59
CA SER A 219 -24.09 -18.26 -38.32
C SER A 219 -24.51 -17.28 -37.23
N LEU A 220 -25.54 -17.61 -36.44
CA LEU A 220 -26.02 -16.77 -35.33
C LEU A 220 -24.89 -16.40 -34.34
N ILE A 221 -23.98 -17.33 -34.05
CA ILE A 221 -22.85 -17.10 -33.14
C ILE A 221 -21.88 -16.05 -33.70
N ALA A 222 -21.52 -16.12 -34.99
CA ALA A 222 -20.65 -15.12 -35.61
C ALA A 222 -21.34 -13.76 -35.84
N TYR A 223 -22.67 -13.69 -35.75
CA TYR A 223 -23.42 -12.43 -35.76
C TYR A 223 -23.31 -11.70 -34.42
N TRP A 224 -23.40 -12.43 -33.31
CA TRP A 224 -23.27 -11.88 -31.95
C TRP A 224 -21.80 -11.64 -31.55
N PHE A 225 -20.89 -12.53 -31.97
CA PHE A 225 -19.47 -12.42 -31.70
C PHE A 225 -18.69 -12.48 -33.02
N PRO A 226 -18.57 -11.34 -33.74
CA PRO A 226 -17.77 -11.33 -34.94
C PRO A 226 -16.32 -11.70 -34.57
N PRO A 227 -15.67 -12.63 -35.31
CA PRO A 227 -14.32 -13.11 -34.98
C PRO A 227 -13.29 -11.97 -34.89
N ALA A 228 -13.52 -10.88 -35.62
CA ALA A 228 -12.78 -9.63 -35.50
C ALA A 228 -12.79 -9.04 -34.08
N MET A 229 -13.95 -8.99 -33.43
CA MET A 229 -14.07 -8.47 -32.06
C MET A 229 -13.37 -9.38 -31.06
N ILE A 230 -13.49 -10.70 -31.21
CA ILE A 230 -12.81 -11.66 -30.32
C ILE A 230 -11.29 -11.46 -30.39
N ILE A 231 -10.74 -11.35 -31.60
CA ILE A 231 -9.31 -11.10 -31.80
C ILE A 231 -8.92 -9.76 -31.17
N CYS A 232 -9.67 -8.68 -31.42
CA CYS A 232 -9.40 -7.37 -30.82
C CYS A 232 -9.40 -7.41 -29.29
N ILE A 233 -10.35 -8.14 -28.69
CA ILE A 233 -10.44 -8.33 -27.24
C ILE A 233 -9.20 -9.04 -26.71
N ILE A 234 -8.75 -10.12 -27.35
CA ILE A 234 -7.54 -10.85 -26.92
C ILE A 234 -6.33 -9.92 -26.92
N TYR A 235 -6.09 -9.18 -28.01
CA TYR A 235 -4.96 -8.25 -28.08
C TYR A 235 -5.07 -7.13 -27.04
N THR A 236 -6.28 -6.62 -26.80
CA THR A 236 -6.52 -5.60 -25.76
C THR A 236 -6.22 -6.15 -24.36
N LEU A 237 -6.66 -7.38 -24.05
CA LEU A 237 -6.37 -8.05 -22.79
C LEU A 237 -4.87 -8.28 -22.60
N ILE A 238 -4.14 -8.66 -23.66
CA ILE A 238 -2.69 -8.80 -23.61
C ILE A 238 -2.03 -7.45 -23.29
N ARG A 239 -2.44 -6.35 -23.93
CA ARG A 239 -1.90 -5.01 -23.63
C ARG A 239 -2.18 -4.59 -22.18
N LEU A 240 -3.41 -4.81 -21.70
CA LEU A 240 -3.78 -4.55 -20.31
C LEU A 240 -2.92 -5.36 -19.32
N LEU A 241 -2.70 -6.64 -19.61
CA LEU A 241 -1.86 -7.51 -18.80
C LEU A 241 -0.42 -7.03 -18.77
N LEU A 242 0.15 -6.66 -19.91
CA LEU A 242 1.53 -6.14 -19.98
C LEU A 242 1.69 -4.83 -19.21
N ILE A 243 0.77 -3.89 -19.35
CA ILE A 243 0.81 -2.63 -18.58
C ILE A 243 0.66 -2.93 -17.09
N SER A 244 -0.28 -3.80 -16.72
CA SER A 244 -0.50 -4.19 -15.32
C SER A 244 0.70 -4.91 -14.73
N PHE A 245 1.41 -5.72 -15.51
CA PHE A 245 2.63 -6.39 -15.08
C PHE A 245 3.79 -5.41 -14.86
N ILE A 246 3.92 -4.38 -15.70
CA ILE A 246 5.02 -3.40 -15.62
C ILE A 246 4.76 -2.33 -14.54
N VAL A 247 3.52 -1.86 -14.42
CA VAL A 247 3.14 -0.71 -13.55
C VAL A 247 2.57 -1.21 -12.22
N GLY A 248 1.85 -2.32 -12.23
CA GLY A 248 1.13 -2.86 -11.08
C GLY A 248 2.01 -3.13 -9.85
N PRO A 249 3.21 -3.74 -9.97
CA PRO A 249 4.08 -4.00 -8.82
C PRO A 249 4.41 -2.73 -8.02
N VAL A 250 4.72 -1.61 -8.69
CA VAL A 250 4.98 -0.32 -8.05
C VAL A 250 3.76 0.15 -7.25
N VAL A 251 2.60 0.14 -7.89
CA VAL A 251 1.34 0.62 -7.32
C VAL A 251 0.91 -0.24 -6.14
N VAL A 252 0.95 -1.57 -6.29
CA VAL A 252 0.58 -2.51 -5.24
C VAL A 252 1.52 -2.40 -4.05
N CYS A 253 2.84 -2.35 -4.26
CA CYS A 253 3.79 -2.19 -3.16
C CYS A 253 3.57 -0.88 -2.39
N TYR A 254 3.32 0.22 -3.12
CA TYR A 254 3.01 1.50 -2.48
C TYR A 254 1.71 1.46 -1.67
N LEU A 255 0.63 0.90 -2.22
CA LEU A 255 -0.65 0.81 -1.52
C LEU A 255 -0.57 -0.12 -0.29
N LEU A 256 0.13 -1.24 -0.39
CA LEU A 256 0.39 -2.12 0.74
C LEU A 256 1.24 -1.42 1.81
N SER A 257 2.22 -0.61 1.41
CA SER A 257 3.02 0.17 2.38
C SER A 257 2.17 1.20 3.13
N LEU A 258 1.21 1.86 2.46
CA LEU A 258 0.24 2.76 3.10
C LEU A 258 -0.68 2.04 4.09
N TYR A 259 -1.09 0.82 3.76
CA TYR A 259 -1.94 0.01 4.62
C TYR A 259 -1.20 -0.48 5.87
N LEU A 260 0.04 -0.96 5.71
CA LEU A 260 0.84 -1.49 6.81
C LEU A 260 1.39 -0.39 7.73
N LEU A 261 1.84 0.72 7.15
CA LEU A 261 2.41 1.84 7.89
C LEU A 261 1.57 3.12 7.67
N PRO A 262 0.38 3.21 8.29
CA PRO A 262 -0.42 4.41 8.22
C PRO A 262 0.29 5.55 8.96
N ILE A 263 0.37 6.72 8.33
CA ILE A 263 0.95 7.92 8.94
C ILE A 263 -0.02 8.40 10.02
N SER A 264 0.25 8.03 11.27
CA SER A 264 -0.67 8.17 12.43
C SER A 264 -1.11 9.61 12.72
N SER A 265 -0.34 10.61 12.31
CA SER A 265 -0.70 12.03 12.46
C SER A 265 -1.53 12.59 11.30
N ILE A 266 -1.54 11.94 10.12
CA ILE A 266 -2.19 12.45 8.90
C ILE A 266 -2.79 11.31 8.05
N GLY A 267 -3.72 10.54 8.64
CA GLY A 267 -4.40 9.43 7.96
C GLY A 267 -5.08 9.84 6.64
N TRP A 268 -5.63 11.06 6.58
CA TRP A 268 -6.25 11.61 5.37
C TRP A 268 -5.27 11.77 4.20
N VAL A 269 -4.01 12.11 4.45
CA VAL A 269 -2.99 12.21 3.37
C VAL A 269 -2.65 10.83 2.82
N SER A 270 -2.57 9.82 3.70
CA SER A 270 -2.34 8.44 3.26
C SER A 270 -3.51 7.93 2.40
N PHE A 271 -4.74 8.20 2.82
CA PHE A 271 -5.94 7.82 2.06
C PHE A 271 -6.02 8.53 0.71
N THR A 272 -5.90 9.86 0.70
CA THR A 272 -6.00 10.67 -0.53
C THR A 272 -4.90 10.35 -1.53
N SER A 273 -3.66 10.16 -1.06
CA SER A 273 -2.56 9.75 -1.94
C SER A 273 -2.78 8.36 -2.54
N GLY A 274 -3.24 7.39 -1.74
CA GLY A 274 -3.61 6.06 -2.24
C GLY A 274 -4.72 6.12 -3.28
N ALA A 275 -5.78 6.88 -3.00
CA ALA A 275 -6.90 7.08 -3.92
C ALA A 275 -6.47 7.73 -5.25
N LEU A 276 -5.60 8.75 -5.21
CA LEU A 276 -5.05 9.38 -6.40
C LEU A 276 -4.22 8.41 -7.23
N VAL A 277 -3.32 7.64 -6.61
CA VAL A 277 -2.49 6.66 -7.33
C VAL A 277 -3.37 5.59 -7.98
N ILE A 278 -4.40 5.10 -7.28
CA ILE A 278 -5.37 4.15 -7.84
C ILE A 278 -6.10 4.75 -9.05
N LEU A 279 -6.60 5.98 -8.92
CA LEU A 279 -7.32 6.67 -10.01
C LEU A 279 -6.43 6.81 -11.25
N PHE A 280 -5.19 7.25 -11.09
CA PHE A 280 -4.25 7.39 -12.20
C PHE A 280 -3.79 6.04 -12.77
N PHE A 281 -3.69 4.99 -11.95
CA PHE A 281 -3.41 3.64 -12.45
C PHE A 281 -4.55 3.14 -13.34
N PHE A 282 -5.80 3.26 -12.87
CA PHE A 282 -6.96 2.87 -13.67
C PHE A 282 -7.14 3.74 -14.91
N SER A 283 -6.83 5.04 -14.86
CA SER A 283 -6.94 5.89 -16.05
C SER A 283 -5.99 5.44 -17.17
N VAL A 284 -4.78 4.98 -16.84
CA VAL A 284 -3.86 4.37 -17.83
C VAL A 284 -4.47 3.12 -18.45
N LEU A 285 -5.10 2.25 -17.67
CA LEU A 285 -5.75 1.04 -18.18
C LEU A 285 -6.98 1.37 -19.04
N VAL A 286 -7.78 2.36 -18.66
CA VAL A 286 -8.96 2.80 -19.42
C VAL A 286 -8.57 3.24 -20.83
N VAL A 287 -7.38 3.83 -21.02
CA VAL A 287 -6.91 4.20 -22.37
C VAL A 287 -6.81 2.99 -23.31
N GLU A 288 -6.45 1.81 -22.80
CA GLU A 288 -6.40 0.60 -23.63
C GLU A 288 -7.79 0.11 -24.07
N CYS A 289 -8.81 0.41 -23.27
CA CYS A 289 -10.20 0.01 -23.52
C CYS A 289 -10.96 0.97 -24.43
N LEU A 290 -10.36 2.11 -24.83
CA LEU A 290 -11.02 3.10 -25.68
C LEU A 290 -11.33 2.49 -27.05
N PRO A 291 -12.52 2.72 -27.63
CA PRO A 291 -13.02 1.95 -28.76
C PRO A 291 -12.15 2.07 -30.02
N TRP A 292 -11.57 3.25 -30.29
CA TRP A 292 -10.68 3.47 -31.44
C TRP A 292 -9.33 2.75 -31.32
N HIS A 293 -9.00 2.27 -30.12
CA HIS A 293 -7.74 1.63 -29.81
C HIS A 293 -7.91 0.13 -29.54
N ALA A 294 -8.94 -0.24 -28.76
CA ALA A 294 -9.30 -1.62 -28.45
C ALA A 294 -9.74 -2.39 -29.70
N LEU A 295 -10.55 -1.76 -30.57
CA LEU A 295 -11.09 -2.38 -31.77
C LEU A 295 -10.21 -2.14 -33.01
N LYS A 296 -8.97 -1.67 -32.83
CA LYS A 296 -8.08 -1.38 -33.94
C LYS A 296 -7.54 -2.67 -34.56
N VAL A 297 -7.82 -2.85 -35.85
CA VAL A 297 -7.23 -3.90 -36.69
C VAL A 297 -6.45 -3.24 -37.82
N PHE A 298 -5.25 -3.73 -38.09
CA PHE A 298 -4.48 -3.34 -39.26
C PHE A 298 -4.73 -4.34 -40.39
N PRO A 299 -4.80 -3.88 -41.66
CA PRO A 299 -4.85 -4.79 -42.79
C PRO A 299 -3.65 -5.72 -42.77
N GLY A 300 -3.87 -6.98 -43.12
CA GLY A 300 -2.80 -7.98 -43.23
C GLY A 300 -1.78 -7.52 -44.27
N VAL A 301 -0.49 -7.78 -44.02
CA VAL A 301 0.55 -7.58 -45.03
C VAL A 301 0.47 -8.75 -46.02
N ILE A 302 -0.56 -8.78 -46.84
CA ILE A 302 -0.55 -9.58 -48.06
C ILE A 302 0.08 -8.68 -49.12
N SER A 303 1.40 -8.76 -49.26
CA SER A 303 2.00 -8.40 -50.55
C SER A 303 1.47 -9.40 -51.58
N ARG A 304 0.57 -8.95 -52.44
CA ARG A 304 0.48 -9.50 -53.80
C ARG A 304 1.38 -8.68 -54.69
#